data_AF-A0A8B6GAU6-F1
#
_entry.id   AF-A0A8B6GAU6-F1
#
_cell.length_a   1.000
_cell.length_b   1.000
_cell.length_c   1.000
_cell.angle_alpha   90.00
_cell.angle_beta   90.00
_cell.angle_gamma   90.00
#
_symmetry.space_group_name_H-M   'P 1'
#
loop_
_entity.id
_entity.type
_entity.pdbx_description
1 polymer ?
#
loop_
_entity_poly.entity_id
_entity_poly.type
_entity_poly.pdbx_seq_one_letter_code
_entity_poly.pdbx_strand_id
1 'polypeptide(L)'
;MAFVLGYTGETGKSLVKELSRRSLFKKIVLIGRREVQLDKDLGPEFEQRVVDFDRLNDHKDTFEGLNTGFCCIGTTRGKAGK
;
A
#
# COMPACT_ATOMS: atom_id res chain seq x y z
N MET A 1 -7.51 5.77 8.84
CA MET A 1 -7.47 4.74 7.78
C MET A 1 -6.29 5.09 6.91
N ALA A 2 -5.35 4.17 6.73
CA ALA A 2 -4.14 4.46 5.97
C ALA A 2 -4.22 3.88 4.56
N PHE A 3 -3.46 4.43 3.64
CA PHE A 3 -3.19 3.78 2.36
C PHE A 3 -1.70 3.63 2.10
N VAL A 4 -1.34 2.57 1.40
CA VAL A 4 0.04 2.29 1.01
C VAL A 4 0.11 2.14 -0.50
N LEU A 5 0.90 3.02 -1.13
CA LEU A 5 1.26 2.92 -2.53
C LEU A 5 2.61 2.23 -2.67
N GLY A 6 2.77 1.36 -3.66
CA GLY A 6 4.04 0.66 -3.87
C GLY A 6 4.33 -0.43 -2.83
N TYR A 7 3.28 -1.01 -2.23
CA TYR A 7 3.38 -2.10 -1.26
C TYR A 7 4.06 -3.37 -1.80
N THR A 8 4.16 -3.51 -3.13
CA THR A 8 4.86 -4.62 -3.80
C THR A 8 6.39 -4.52 -3.74
N GLY A 9 6.96 -3.35 -3.46
CA GLY A 9 8.40 -3.15 -3.33
C GLY A 9 8.94 -3.63 -1.98
N GLU A 10 10.26 -3.78 -1.86
CA GLU A 10 10.89 -4.27 -0.61
C GLU A 10 10.56 -3.40 0.62
N THR A 11 10.65 -2.07 0.46
CA THR A 11 10.23 -1.13 1.50
C THR A 11 8.74 -1.23 1.80
N GLY A 12 7.92 -1.37 0.76
CA GLY A 12 6.46 -1.48 0.89
C GLY A 12 6.03 -2.73 1.66
N LYS A 13 6.63 -3.89 1.34
CA LYS A 13 6.39 -5.16 2.04
C LYS A 13 6.79 -5.07 3.51
N SER A 14 7.97 -4.51 3.79
CA SER A 14 8.44 -4.33 5.17
C SER A 14 7.51 -3.41 5.97
N LEU A 15 7.07 -2.30 5.37
CA LEU A 15 6.11 -1.40 5.99
C LEU A 15 4.79 -2.11 6.30
N VAL A 16 4.22 -2.83 5.32
CA VAL A 16 2.96 -3.58 5.48
C VAL A 16 3.05 -4.61 6.61
N LYS A 17 4.18 -5.31 6.72
CA LYS A 17 4.45 -6.26 7.80
C LYS A 17 4.51 -5.60 9.18
N GLU A 18 5.18 -4.45 9.29
CA GLU A 18 5.22 -3.69 10.55
C GLU A 18 3.86 -3.09 10.92
N LEU A 19 3.10 -2.62 9.94
CA LEU A 19 1.75 -2.11 10.15
C LEU A 19 0.80 -3.20 10.66
N SER A 20 0.92 -4.42 10.13
CA SER A 20 0.15 -5.58 10.61
C SER A 20 0.53 -5.95 12.04
N ARG A 21 1.83 -5.97 12.36
CA ARG A 21 2.31 -6.26 13.72
C ARG A 21 1.84 -5.27 14.77
N ARG A 22 1.82 -3.98 14.43
CA ARG A 22 1.48 -2.92 15.39
C ARG A 22 -0.01 -2.57 15.40
N SER A 23 -0.79 -3.06 14.43
CA SER A 23 -2.24 -2.79 14.27
C SER A 23 -2.62 -1.33 14.53
N LEU A 24 -1.82 -0.39 13.99
CA LEU A 24 -1.97 1.04 14.25
C LEU A 24 -3.20 1.65 13.56
N PHE A 25 -3.71 0.97 12.53
CA PHE A 25 -4.82 1.45 11.71
C PHE A 25 -5.93 0.40 11.67
N LYS A 26 -7.17 0.85 11.88
CA LYS A 26 -8.37 0.00 11.75
C LYS A 26 -8.59 -0.53 10.33
N LYS A 27 -8.05 0.16 9.33
CA LYS A 27 -8.17 -0.18 7.91
C LYS A 27 -6.96 0.35 7.15
N ILE A 28 -6.36 -0.51 6.34
CA ILE A 28 -5.21 -0.22 5.49
C ILE A 28 -5.56 -0.59 4.06
N VAL A 29 -5.51 0.38 3.15
CA VAL A 29 -5.79 0.18 1.74
C VAL A 29 -4.49 0.12 0.95
N LEU A 30 -4.22 -1.01 0.33
CA LEU A 30 -3.04 -1.26 -0.47
C LEU A 30 -3.36 -0.90 -1.93
N ILE A 31 -2.84 0.23 -2.37
CA ILE A 31 -3.16 0.80 -3.68
C ILE A 31 -2.02 0.48 -4.65
N GLY A 32 -2.35 -0.21 -5.73
CA GLY A 32 -1.38 -0.63 -6.74
C GLY A 32 -1.96 -0.63 -8.15
N ARG A 33 -1.08 -0.73 -9.15
CA ARG A 33 -1.47 -0.85 -10.57
C ARG A 33 -2.02 -2.22 -10.95
N ARG A 34 -1.80 -3.21 -10.08
CA ARG A 34 -2.22 -4.61 -10.25
C ARG A 34 -2.45 -5.21 -8.88
N GLU A 35 -3.34 -6.20 -8.83
CA GLU A 35 -3.49 -7.04 -7.65
C GLU A 35 -2.27 -7.96 -7.55
N VAL A 36 -1.81 -8.20 -6.32
CA VAL A 36 -0.76 -9.19 -6.08
C VAL A 36 -1.19 -10.15 -4.98
N GLN A 37 -0.60 -11.33 -4.98
CA GLN A 37 -0.71 -12.21 -3.83
C GLN A 37 0.07 -11.60 -2.66
N LEU A 38 -0.68 -11.22 -1.65
CA LEU A 38 -0.16 -10.78 -0.36
C LEU A 38 0.21 -11.99 0.50
N ASP A 39 1.15 -11.79 1.42
CA ASP A 39 1.49 -12.80 2.42
C ASP A 39 0.27 -13.15 3.28
N LYS A 40 0.13 -14.44 3.60
CA LYS A 40 -0.99 -14.98 4.39
C LYS A 40 -1.07 -14.43 5.82
N ASP A 41 0.00 -13.79 6.28
CA ASP A 41 0.09 -13.17 7.60
C ASP A 41 -0.66 -11.83 7.70
N LEU A 42 -1.21 -11.33 6.58
CA LEU A 42 -1.96 -10.08 6.55
C LEU A 42 -3.38 -10.28 7.08
N GLY A 43 -3.73 -9.45 8.07
CA GLY A 43 -5.03 -9.48 8.72
C GLY A 43 -6.17 -8.94 7.86
N PRO A 44 -7.43 -9.08 8.32
CA PRO A 44 -8.62 -8.62 7.61
C PRO A 44 -8.71 -7.09 7.44
N GLU A 45 -7.86 -6.33 8.12
CA GLU A 45 -7.76 -4.87 7.99
C GLU A 45 -7.11 -4.41 6.69
N PHE A 46 -6.47 -5.32 5.93
CA PHE A 46 -5.79 -5.03 4.68
C PHE A 46 -6.70 -5.28 3.47
N GLU A 47 -7.00 -4.21 2.71
CA GLU A 47 -7.79 -4.26 1.48
C GLU A 47 -6.89 -3.89 0.29
N GLN A 48 -6.82 -4.73 -0.74
CA GLN A 48 -6.15 -4.36 -1.99
C GLN A 48 -7.10 -3.60 -2.89
N ARG A 49 -6.62 -2.48 -3.44
CA ARG A 49 -7.30 -1.76 -4.52
C ARG A 49 -6.38 -1.59 -5.70
N VAL A 50 -6.86 -2.08 -6.83
CA VAL A 50 -6.23 -1.85 -8.12
C VAL A 50 -6.74 -0.53 -8.65
N VAL A 51 -5.81 0.40 -8.85
CA VAL A 51 -6.11 1.77 -9.27
C VAL A 51 -5.21 2.10 -10.43
N ASP A 52 -5.81 2.65 -11.49
CA ASP A 52 -5.04 3.18 -12.59
C ASP A 52 -4.52 4.58 -12.22
N PHE A 53 -3.20 4.71 -12.13
CA PHE A 53 -2.56 5.97 -11.76
C PHE A 53 -2.66 7.01 -12.88
N ASP A 54 -2.80 6.58 -14.14
CA ASP A 54 -3.06 7.49 -15.26
C ASP A 54 -4.48 8.07 -15.21
N ARG A 55 -5.39 7.42 -14.48
CA ARG A 55 -6.77 7.86 -14.25
C ARG A 55 -7.10 8.06 -12.78
N LEU A 56 -6.15 8.61 -12.02
CA LEU A 56 -6.34 8.85 -10.57
C LEU A 56 -7.58 9.72 -10.27
N ASN A 57 -7.93 10.64 -11.19
CA ASN A 57 -9.12 11.48 -11.08
C ASN A 57 -10.44 10.68 -11.05
N ASP A 58 -10.50 9.54 -11.74
CA ASP A 58 -11.68 8.66 -11.78
C ASP A 58 -11.77 7.80 -10.51
N HIS A 59 -10.69 7.76 -9.73
CA HIS A 59 -10.57 6.94 -8.53
C HIS A 59 -10.48 7.77 -7.24
N LYS A 60 -10.97 9.01 -7.23
CA LYS A 60 -10.98 9.86 -6.02
C LYS A 60 -11.68 9.20 -4.84
N ASP A 61 -12.76 8.47 -5.10
CA ASP A 61 -13.49 7.68 -4.09
C ASP A 61 -12.61 6.64 -3.42
N THR A 62 -11.53 6.21 -4.10
CA THR A 62 -10.58 5.27 -3.52
C THR A 62 -9.75 5.89 -2.41
N PHE A 63 -9.53 7.20 -2.46
CA PHE A 63 -8.78 7.98 -1.47
C PHE A 63 -9.67 8.66 -0.43
N GLU A 64 -10.99 8.66 -0.61
CA GLU A 64 -11.92 9.25 0.35
C GLU A 64 -11.91 8.53 1.70
N GLY A 65 -11.90 9.29 2.78
CA GLY A 65 -11.85 8.77 4.16
C GLY A 65 -10.48 8.24 4.59
N LEU A 66 -9.46 8.30 3.73
CA LEU A 66 -8.08 7.98 4.09
C LEU A 66 -7.39 9.21 4.68
N ASN A 67 -6.77 9.04 5.85
CA ASN A 67 -6.15 10.13 6.60
C ASN A 67 -4.62 10.13 6.54
N THR A 68 -4.02 8.98 6.21
CA THR A 68 -2.56 8.82 6.16
C THR A 68 -2.18 8.07 4.89
N GLY A 69 -1.28 8.65 4.10
CA GLY A 69 -0.76 8.05 2.89
C GLY A 69 0.71 7.70 3.01
N PHE A 70 1.06 6.45 2.72
CA PHE A 70 2.44 5.98 2.59
C PHE A 70 2.74 5.77 1.12
N CYS A 71 3.61 6.61 0.54
CA CYS A 71 4.04 6.45 -0.84
C CYS A 71 5.42 5.77 -0.89
N CYS A 72 5.44 4.49 -1.23
CA CYS A 72 6.65 3.72 -1.51
C CYS A 72 6.82 3.45 -3.02
N ILE A 73 6.17 4.24 -3.88
CA ILE A 73 6.34 4.18 -5.34
C ILE A 73 7.73 4.73 -5.67
N GLY A 74 8.55 3.95 -6.37
CA GLY A 74 9.78 4.47 -7.00
C GLY A 74 11.11 3.88 -6.56
N THR A 75 11.17 2.74 -5.87
CA THR A 75 12.48 2.16 -5.50
C THR A 75 12.98 1.13 -6.51
N THR A 76 13.73 1.58 -7.51
CA THR A 76 14.96 0.90 -7.96
C THR A 76 15.78 1.81 -8.86
N ARG A 77 16.96 2.26 -8.40
CA ARG A 77 18.03 2.68 -9.32
C ARG A 77 19.42 2.11 -9.02
N GLY A 78 19.58 1.28 -7.99
CA GLY A 78 20.89 0.66 -7.74
C GLY A 78 20.90 -0.42 -6.66
N LYS A 79 20.30 -0.18 -5.49
CA LYS A 79 20.39 -1.08 -4.34
C LYS A 79 19.27 -0.77 -3.34
N ALA A 80 18.88 -1.72 -2.50
CA ALA A 80 18.57 -1.37 -1.11
C ALA A 80 19.89 -0.92 -0.45
N GLY A 81 20.33 0.33 -0.71
CA GLY A 81 21.52 0.98 -0.14
C GLY A 81 22.90 0.50 -0.66
N LYS A 82 23.88 1.41 -0.86
CA LYS A 82 25.27 1.02 -1.16
C LYS A 82 25.97 0.34 -0.01
#